data_AF-A0A4S0UHI7-F1
#
_entry.id   AF-A0A4S0UHI7-F1
#
_cell.length_a   1.000
_cell.length_b   1.000
_cell.length_c   1.000
_cell.angle_alpha   90.00
_cell.angle_beta   90.00
_cell.angle_gamma   90.00
#
_symmetry.space_group_name_H-M   'P 1'
#
loop_
_entity.id
_entity.type
_entity.pdbx_description
1 polymer ?
#
loop_
_entity_poly.entity_id
_entity_poly.type
_entity_poly.pdbx_seq_one_letter_code
_entity_poly.pdbx_strand_id
1 'polypeptide(L)'
;NMHDDELHDLLLSARSALSSGDYLLVGMDLDKETKILEAAYNNQTAILTNLCVLQHLNWRFGGDFDPFQFRHVAFHNKSLYRMESYLEAMHEQMI
;
A
#
# COMPACT_ATOMS: atom_id res chain seq x y z
N ASN A 1 3.75 2.50 -0.84
CA ASN A 1 4.92 2.23 0.02
C ASN A 1 5.64 3.53 0.26
N MET A 2 6.11 3.76 1.50
CA MET A 2 6.98 4.90 1.80
C MET A 2 8.41 4.54 1.42
N HIS A 3 9.04 5.34 0.57
CA HIS A 3 10.41 5.13 0.14
C HIS A 3 11.43 5.64 1.19
N ASP A 4 12.69 5.24 1.07
CA ASP A 4 13.72 5.52 2.09
C ASP A 4 13.86 7.03 2.39
N ASP A 5 13.80 7.88 1.37
CA ASP A 5 13.86 9.34 1.52
C ASP A 5 12.64 9.88 2.28
N GLU A 6 11.45 9.37 1.98
CA GLU A 6 10.20 9.77 2.66
C GLU A 6 10.20 9.31 4.13
N LEU A 7 10.74 8.12 4.42
CA LEU A 7 10.91 7.62 5.79
C LEU A 7 11.92 8.48 6.57
N HIS A 8 13.02 8.88 5.92
CA HIS A 8 14.02 9.77 6.52
C HIS A 8 13.38 11.10 6.94
N ASP A 9 12.65 11.73 6.01
CA ASP A 9 11.97 13.00 6.26
C ASP A 9 10.88 12.88 7.33
N LEU A 10 10.14 11.78 7.35
CA LEU A 10 9.16 11.49 8.40
C LEU A 10 9.83 11.39 9.78
N LEU A 11 10.94 10.65 9.90
CA LEU A 11 11.63 10.47 11.17
C LEU A 11 12.30 11.77 11.64
N LEU A 12 12.82 12.60 10.72
CA LEU A 12 13.31 13.94 11.04
C LEU A 12 12.18 14.84 11.54
N SER A 13 11.03 14.80 10.87
CA SER A 13 9.84 15.57 11.25
C SER A 13 9.34 15.14 12.63
N ALA A 14 9.22 13.83 12.86
CA ALA A 14 8.85 13.27 14.16
C ALA A 14 9.83 13.72 15.25
N ARG A 15 11.14 13.60 15.02
CA ARG A 15 12.17 14.06 15.96
C ARG A 15 12.04 15.54 16.30
N SER A 16 11.76 16.39 15.30
CA SER A 16 11.62 17.84 15.49
C SER A 16 10.40 18.22 16.33
N ALA A 17 9.39 17.36 16.41
CA ALA A 17 8.18 17.57 17.19
C ALA A 17 8.29 17.10 18.64
N LEU A 18 9.33 16.32 19.00
CA LEU A 18 9.51 15.79 20.35
C LEU A 18 10.29 16.75 21.24
N SER A 19 9.86 16.86 22.49
CA SER A 19 10.57 17.56 23.55
C SER A 19 11.46 16.61 24.37
N SER A 20 12.34 17.19 25.19
CA SER A 20 13.15 16.41 26.12
C SER A 20 12.26 15.62 27.08
N GLY A 21 12.43 14.29 27.12
CA GLY A 21 11.64 13.38 27.94
C GLY A 21 10.50 12.69 27.20
N ASP A 22 10.21 13.09 25.96
CA ASP A 22 9.28 12.37 25.09
C ASP A 22 9.94 11.13 24.48
N TYR A 23 9.10 10.17 24.09
CA TYR A 23 9.52 8.93 23.45
C TYR A 23 8.71 8.66 22.19
N LEU A 24 9.38 8.10 21.17
CA LEU A 24 8.74 7.61 19.96
C LEU A 24 8.69 6.08 20.01
N LEU A 25 7.49 5.52 19.90
CA LEU A 25 7.27 4.08 19.72
C LEU A 25 6.94 3.81 18.25
N VAL A 26 7.72 2.95 17.60
CA VAL A 26 7.51 2.58 16.19
C VAL A 26 7.35 1.07 16.08
N GLY A 27 6.29 0.63 15.40
CA GLY A 27 6.14 -0.75 14.95
C GLY A 27 6.68 -0.89 13.52
N MET A 28 7.60 -1.82 13.31
CA MET A 28 8.11 -2.16 11.98
C MET A 28 7.77 -3.61 11.66
N ASP A 29 7.08 -3.83 10.55
CA ASP A 29 6.81 -5.18 10.07
C ASP A 29 8.06 -5.73 9.37
N LEU A 30 8.63 -6.81 9.89
CA LEU A 30 9.89 -7.39 9.39
C LEU A 30 9.66 -8.30 8.19
N ASP A 31 10.71 -8.55 7.41
CA ASP A 31 10.69 -9.57 6.37
C ASP A 31 10.42 -10.97 6.95
N LYS A 32 9.72 -11.81 6.17
CA LYS A 32 9.25 -13.14 6.57
C LYS A 32 9.25 -14.08 5.37
N GLU A 33 8.84 -15.32 5.62
CA GLU A 33 8.54 -16.24 4.52
C GLU A 33 7.48 -15.64 3.59
N THR A 34 7.77 -15.68 2.29
CA THR A 34 6.93 -15.10 1.22
C THR A 34 5.49 -15.57 1.29
N LYS A 35 5.26 -16.85 1.59
CA LYS A 35 3.91 -17.43 1.73
C LYS A 35 3.08 -16.73 2.83
N ILE A 36 3.72 -16.28 3.91
CA ILE A 36 3.05 -15.60 5.03
C ILE A 36 2.68 -14.18 4.62
N LEU A 37 3.64 -13.46 4.03
CA LEU A 37 3.43 -12.09 3.56
C LEU A 37 2.38 -12.03 2.45
N GLU A 38 2.50 -12.87 1.42
CA GLU A 38 1.55 -12.90 0.30
C GLU A 38 0.16 -13.32 0.74
N ALA A 39 0.01 -14.25 1.68
CA ALA A 39 -1.30 -14.62 2.22
C ALA A 39 -1.97 -13.45 2.97
N ALA A 40 -1.20 -12.61 3.66
CA ALA A 40 -1.73 -11.44 4.36
C ALA A 40 -2.23 -10.35 3.39
N TYR A 41 -1.64 -10.24 2.20
CA TYR A 41 -1.98 -9.22 1.21
C TYR A 41 -2.96 -9.71 0.12
N ASN A 42 -3.12 -11.02 -0.06
CA ASN A 42 -4.06 -11.60 -1.02
C ASN A 42 -5.34 -12.14 -0.37
N ASN A 43 -5.64 -11.75 0.87
CA ASN A 43 -6.91 -12.10 1.50
C ASN A 43 -8.07 -11.24 0.95
N GLN A 44 -9.30 -11.67 1.22
CA GLN A 44 -10.50 -11.00 0.71
C GLN A 44 -10.57 -9.51 1.11
N THR A 45 -10.18 -9.16 2.34
CA THR A 45 -10.19 -7.78 2.82
C THR A 45 -9.20 -6.91 2.04
N ALA A 46 -8.00 -7.40 1.80
CA ALA A 46 -6.97 -6.69 1.06
C ALA A 46 -7.36 -6.49 -0.42
N ILE A 47 -7.95 -7.52 -1.04
CA ILE A 47 -8.48 -7.45 -2.41
C ILE A 47 -9.56 -6.36 -2.50
N LEU A 48 -10.55 -6.38 -1.61
CA LEU A 48 -11.64 -5.40 -1.59
C LEU A 48 -11.13 -3.99 -1.30
N THR A 49 -10.17 -3.84 -0.39
CA THR A 49 -9.55 -2.54 -0.06
C THR A 49 -8.84 -1.94 -1.28
N ASN A 50 -8.10 -2.75 -2.03
CA ASN A 50 -7.41 -2.26 -3.22
C ASN A 50 -8.42 -1.80 -4.29
N LEU A 51 -9.44 -2.62 -4.58
CA LEU A 51 -10.49 -2.27 -5.54
C LEU A 51 -11.31 -1.03 -5.12
N CYS A 52 -11.48 -0.79 -3.82
CA CYS A 52 -12.19 0.37 -3.28
C CYS A 52 -11.56 1.70 -3.72
N VAL A 53 -10.25 1.73 -4.02
CA VAL A 53 -9.57 2.93 -4.53
C VAL A 53 -10.23 3.44 -5.82
N LEU A 54 -10.61 2.54 -6.75
CA LEU A 54 -11.28 2.92 -7.99
C LEU A 54 -12.65 3.57 -7.73
N GLN A 55 -13.41 3.01 -6.78
CA GLN A 55 -14.69 3.57 -6.37
C GLN A 55 -14.51 4.96 -5.74
N HIS A 56 -13.47 5.14 -4.94
CA HIS A 56 -13.14 6.44 -4.36
C HIS A 56 -12.76 7.47 -5.42
N LEU A 57 -11.99 7.06 -6.45
CA LEU A 57 -11.65 7.93 -7.58
C LEU A 57 -12.90 8.35 -8.36
N ASN A 58 -13.80 7.42 -8.67
CA ASN A 58 -15.07 7.72 -9.32
C ASN A 58 -15.89 8.74 -8.51
N TRP A 59 -16.03 8.50 -7.21
CA TRP A 59 -16.79 9.40 -6.33
C TRP A 59 -16.14 10.80 -6.22
N ARG A 60 -14.82 10.87 -6.08
CA ARG A 60 -14.12 12.13 -5.80
C ARG A 60 -13.92 13.00 -7.04
N PHE A 61 -13.73 12.39 -8.20
CA PHE A 61 -13.31 13.05 -9.44
C PHE A 61 -14.26 12.85 -10.62
N GLY A 62 -15.38 12.13 -10.43
CA GLY A 62 -16.33 11.84 -11.51
C GLY A 62 -15.79 10.84 -12.55
N GLY A 63 -14.86 9.97 -12.15
CA GLY A 63 -14.38 8.87 -12.98
C GLY A 63 -15.44 7.79 -13.21
N ASP A 64 -15.14 6.89 -14.13
CA ASP A 64 -16.02 5.83 -14.62
C ASP A 64 -15.40 4.42 -14.56
N PHE A 65 -14.38 4.22 -13.69
CA PHE A 65 -13.74 2.93 -13.51
C PHE A 65 -14.76 1.86 -13.07
N ASP A 66 -14.87 0.76 -13.81
CA ASP A 66 -15.58 -0.44 -13.36
C ASP A 66 -14.61 -1.34 -12.58
N PRO A 67 -14.75 -1.48 -11.24
CA PRO A 67 -13.84 -2.32 -10.44
C PRO A 67 -13.82 -3.78 -10.88
N PHE A 68 -14.87 -4.27 -11.54
CA PHE A 68 -14.91 -5.64 -12.04
C PHE A 68 -14.05 -5.86 -13.29
N GLN A 69 -13.50 -4.79 -13.90
CA GLN A 69 -12.51 -4.88 -14.98
C GLN A 69 -11.07 -4.91 -14.48
N PHE A 70 -10.84 -4.85 -13.17
CA PHE A 70 -9.52 -4.86 -12.57
C PHE A 70 -9.35 -6.07 -11.66
N ARG A 71 -8.14 -6.63 -11.67
CA ARG A 71 -7.75 -7.66 -10.69
C ARG A 71 -6.70 -7.12 -9.73
N HIS A 72 -6.85 -7.50 -8.46
CA HIS A 72 -5.83 -7.28 -7.45
C HIS A 72 -4.64 -8.20 -7.73
N VAL A 73 -3.43 -7.63 -7.74
CA VAL A 73 -2.17 -8.37 -7.80
C VAL A 73 -1.31 -7.91 -6.63
N ALA A 74 -0.93 -8.83 -5.75
CA ALA A 74 0.06 -8.55 -4.71
C ALA A 74 1.08 -9.67 -4.57
N PHE A 75 2.35 -9.28 -4.45
CA PHE A 75 3.47 -10.22 -4.36
C PHE A 75 4.59 -9.66 -3.48
N HIS A 76 5.41 -10.56 -2.97
CA HIS A 76 6.58 -10.18 -2.17
C HIS A 76 7.78 -9.88 -3.07
N ASN A 77 8.14 -8.60 -3.17
CA ASN A 77 9.32 -8.17 -3.90
C ASN A 77 10.57 -8.35 -3.03
N LYS A 78 11.24 -9.50 -3.18
CA LYS A 78 12.41 -9.87 -2.38
C LYS A 78 13.65 -8.99 -2.60
N SER A 79 13.82 -8.40 -3.78
CA SER A 79 14.98 -7.53 -4.00
C SER A 79 14.85 -6.20 -3.26
N LEU A 80 13.61 -5.79 -2.98
CA LEU A 80 13.28 -4.54 -2.28
C LEU A 80 12.73 -4.77 -0.87
N TYR A 81 12.70 -6.02 -0.39
CA TYR A 81 12.21 -6.42 0.94
C TYR A 81 10.83 -5.82 1.29
N ARG A 82 9.89 -5.84 0.34
CA ARG A 82 8.57 -5.22 0.52
C ARG A 82 7.46 -5.95 -0.20
N MET A 83 6.24 -5.78 0.30
CA MET A 83 5.02 -6.14 -0.44
C MET A 83 4.68 -5.05 -1.45
N GLU A 84 4.30 -5.47 -2.64
CA GLU A 84 3.77 -4.58 -3.67
C GLU A 84 2.34 -5.01 -4.01
N SER A 85 1.47 -4.04 -4.27
CA SER A 85 0.09 -4.28 -4.66
C SER A 85 -0.31 -3.35 -5.79
N TYR A 86 -0.99 -3.92 -6.78
CA TYR A 86 -1.38 -3.26 -8.01
C TYR A 86 -2.84 -3.62 -8.34
N LEU A 87 -3.48 -2.73 -9.09
CA LEU A 87 -4.70 -3.03 -9.82
C LEU A 87 -4.32 -3.17 -11.29
N GLU A 88 -4.50 -4.37 -11.83
CA GLU A 88 -4.22 -4.65 -13.22
C GLU A 88 -5.53 -4.69 -14.01
N ALA A 89 -5.62 -3.89 -15.06
CA ALA A 89 -6.76 -3.92 -15.98
C ALA A 89 -6.77 -5.24 -16.75
N MET A 90 -7.92 -5.92 -16.76
CA MET A 90 -8.10 -7.19 -17.47
C MET A 90 -8.42 -6.99 -18.95
N HIS A 91 -8.79 -5.77 -19.34
CA HIS A 91 -9.07 -5.34 -20.70
C HIS A 91 -8.51 -3.92 -20.93
N GLU A 92 -8.35 -3.54 -22.19
CA GLU A 92 -8.01 -2.17 -22.55
C GLU A 92 -9.05 -1.19 -21.97
N GLN A 93 -8.55 -0.12 -21.32
CA GLN A 93 -9.39 0.92 -20.73
C GLN A 93 -9.28 2.17 -21.59
N MET A 94 -10.41 2.84 -21.83
CA MET A 94 -10.40 4.17 -22.42
C MET A 94 -10.32 5.21 -21.30
N ILE A 95 -9.57 6.27 -21.51
CA ILE A 95 -9.38 7.41 -20.59
C ILE A 95 -10.00 8.64 -21.23
#